data_AF-A0A6J6B0I6-F1
#
_entry.id   AF-A0A6J6B0I6-F1
#
_cell.length_a   1.000
_cell.length_b   1.000
_cell.length_c   1.000
_cell.angle_alpha   90.00
_cell.angle_beta   90.00
_cell.angle_gamma   90.00
#
_symmetry.space_group_name_H-M   'P 1'
#
loop_
_entity.id
_entity.type
_entity.pdbx_description
1 polymer ?
#
loop_
_entity_poly.entity_id
_entity_poly.type
_entity_poly.pdbx_seq_one_letter_code
_entity_poly.pdbx_strand_id
1 'polypeptide(L)'
;MRVFRVLADWAGDSLESTEGTWNLGIGMLAVVSHESASTLTREWTTAGIDSWVVGHVSDREHSLDGYVTSAKGVDGGAVRLVGSYAD
;
A
#
# COMPACT_ATOMS: atom_id res chain seq x y z
N MET A 1 8.68 9.78 3.80
CA MET A 1 9.55 8.58 3.85
C MET A 1 10.77 8.68 4.77
N ARG A 2 11.49 9.82 4.87
CA ARG A 2 12.70 9.91 5.73
C ARG A 2 12.52 9.42 7.17
N VAL A 3 11.38 9.71 7.82
CA VAL A 3 11.15 9.32 9.21
C VAL A 3 11.21 7.79 9.40
N PHE A 4 10.48 7.02 8.59
CA PHE A 4 10.48 5.55 8.72
C PHE A 4 11.85 4.95 8.42
N ARG A 5 12.59 5.51 7.45
CA ARG A 5 13.95 5.04 7.12
C ARG A 5 14.92 5.27 8.29
N VAL A 6 14.86 6.44 8.92
CA VAL A 6 15.67 6.74 10.12
C VAL A 6 15.30 5.83 11.28
N LEU A 7 14.01 5.59 11.52
CA LEU A 7 13.55 4.72 12.59
C LEU A 7 13.96 3.26 12.38
N ALA A 8 13.86 2.76 11.14
CA ALA A 8 14.31 1.42 10.78
C ALA A 8 15.83 1.28 10.94
N ASP A 9 16.61 2.26 10.48
CA ASP A 9 18.07 2.31 10.64
C ASP A 9 18.50 2.27 12.12
N TRP A 10 17.83 3.07 12.98
CA TRP A 10 18.09 3.03 14.43
C TRP A 10 17.71 1.71 15.09
N ALA A 11 16.70 1.02 14.56
CA ALA A 11 16.30 -0.31 15.03
C ALA A 11 17.22 -1.43 14.49
N GLY A 12 18.05 -1.15 13.48
CA GLY A 12 18.81 -2.17 12.76
C GLY A 12 17.94 -3.05 11.84
N ASP A 13 16.76 -2.57 11.48
CA ASP A 13 15.77 -3.26 10.66
C ASP A 13 15.73 -2.72 9.22
N SER A 14 15.20 -3.54 8.30
CA SER A 14 14.82 -3.11 6.96
C SER A 14 13.44 -2.43 6.97
N LEU A 15 13.09 -1.64 5.95
CA LEU A 15 11.72 -1.11 5.84
C LEU A 15 10.72 -2.26 5.62
N GLU A 16 11.11 -3.24 4.82
CA GLU A 16 10.35 -4.45 4.49
C GLU A 16 9.94 -5.23 5.74
N SER A 17 10.84 -5.39 6.71
CA SER A 17 10.54 -6.07 7.98
C SER A 17 9.55 -5.32 8.85
N THR A 18 9.34 -4.02 8.63
CA THR A 18 8.40 -3.20 9.41
C THR A 18 6.99 -3.12 8.80
N GLU A 19 6.78 -3.61 7.57
CA GLU A 19 5.49 -3.55 6.84
C GLU A 19 4.30 -4.15 7.60
N GLY A 20 4.55 -5.22 8.37
CA GLY A 20 3.51 -5.86 9.18
C GLY A 20 3.01 -5.01 10.35
N THR A 21 3.72 -3.92 10.67
CA THR A 21 3.50 -3.13 11.89
C THR A 21 3.26 -1.65 11.59
N TRP A 22 3.97 -1.05 10.63
CA TRP A 22 3.93 0.38 10.35
C TRP A 22 3.18 0.68 9.06
N ASN A 23 2.54 1.86 9.01
CA ASN A 23 1.81 2.30 7.83
C ASN A 23 2.70 2.80 6.67
N LEU A 24 3.99 3.01 6.95
CA LEU A 24 5.02 3.44 6.00
C LEU A 24 4.65 4.66 5.14
N GLY A 25 3.78 5.53 5.67
CA GLY A 25 3.34 6.76 5.03
C GLY A 25 1.94 6.69 4.39
N ILE A 26 1.29 5.53 4.40
CA ILE A 26 -0.08 5.36 3.90
C ILE A 26 -1.04 5.24 5.09
N GLY A 27 -1.69 6.35 5.46
CA GLY A 27 -2.66 6.35 6.55
C GLY A 27 -4.01 5.73 6.19
N MET A 28 -4.35 5.65 4.91
CA MET A 28 -5.65 5.20 4.41
C MET A 28 -5.52 4.61 3.00
N LEU A 29 -6.33 3.58 2.72
CA LEU A 29 -6.59 3.08 1.38
C LEU A 29 -8.09 3.26 1.08
N ALA A 30 -8.39 3.88 -0.06
CA ALA A 30 -9.76 4.00 -0.56
C ALA A 30 -9.91 3.14 -1.82
N VAL A 31 -10.83 2.18 -1.80
CA VAL A 31 -11.19 1.38 -2.98
C VAL A 31 -12.33 2.10 -3.71
N VAL A 32 -12.07 2.46 -4.97
CA VAL A 32 -12.98 3.27 -5.80
C VAL A 32 -13.16 2.61 -7.16
N SER A 33 -14.18 3.02 -7.91
CA SER A 33 -14.31 2.61 -9.31
C SER A 33 -13.14 3.15 -10.13
N HIS A 34 -12.70 2.37 -11.12
CA HIS A 34 -11.58 2.74 -11.98
C HIS A 34 -11.81 4.10 -12.67
N GLU A 35 -13.04 4.34 -13.14
CA GLU A 35 -13.43 5.57 -13.83
C GLU A 35 -13.35 6.82 -12.93
N SER A 36 -13.56 6.66 -11.62
CA SER A 36 -13.55 7.78 -10.66
C SER A 36 -12.17 8.05 -10.06
N ALA A 37 -11.19 7.14 -10.23
CA ALA A 37 -9.91 7.20 -9.53
C ALA A 37 -9.15 8.52 -9.78
N SER A 38 -9.11 8.98 -11.03
CA SER A 38 -8.41 10.22 -11.40
C SER A 38 -9.09 11.47 -10.84
N THR A 39 -10.43 11.52 -10.91
CA THR A 39 -11.24 12.61 -10.36
C THR A 39 -11.07 12.72 -8.85
N LEU A 40 -11.25 11.61 -8.13
CA LEU A 40 -11.13 11.59 -6.66
C LEU A 40 -9.72 11.93 -6.19
N THR A 41 -8.68 11.41 -6.86
CA THR A 41 -7.29 11.76 -6.56
C THR A 41 -7.04 13.26 -6.64
N ARG A 42 -7.56 13.91 -7.69
CA ARG A 42 -7.45 15.37 -7.85
C ARG A 42 -8.22 16.13 -6.78
N GLU A 43 -9.44 15.71 -6.47
CA GLU A 43 -10.29 16.35 -5.45
C GLU A 43 -9.66 16.26 -4.07
N TRP A 44 -9.18 15.09 -3.66
CA TRP A 44 -8.51 14.89 -2.37
C TRP A 44 -7.21 15.68 -2.29
N THR A 45 -6.39 15.67 -3.34
CA THR A 45 -5.16 16.47 -3.38
C THR A 45 -5.48 17.97 -3.25
N THR A 46 -6.53 18.45 -3.93
CA THR A 46 -7.00 19.84 -3.82
C THR A 46 -7.50 20.16 -2.41
N ALA A 47 -8.10 19.18 -1.72
CA ALA A 47 -8.53 19.27 -0.34
C ALA A 47 -7.38 19.13 0.69
N GLY A 48 -6.12 19.00 0.24
CA GLY A 48 -4.95 18.89 1.11
C GLY A 48 -4.65 17.48 1.60
N ILE A 49 -5.23 16.46 0.96
CA ILE A 49 -4.95 15.04 1.22
C ILE A 49 -4.11 14.51 0.06
N ASP A 50 -2.80 14.39 0.28
CA ASP A 50 -1.88 13.82 -0.70
C ASP A 50 -2.34 12.41 -1.09
N SER A 51 -2.75 12.26 -2.35
CA SER A 51 -3.41 11.06 -2.85
C SER A 51 -2.78 10.61 -4.17
N TRP A 52 -2.67 9.30 -4.34
CA TRP A 52 -2.24 8.69 -5.61
C TRP A 52 -2.85 7.29 -5.74
N VAL A 53 -2.87 6.76 -6.97
CA VAL A 53 -3.27 5.38 -7.21
C VAL A 53 -2.12 4.46 -6.80
N VAL A 54 -2.27 3.76 -5.68
CA VAL A 54 -1.26 2.84 -5.15
C VAL A 54 -1.32 1.43 -5.78
N GLY A 55 -2.45 1.08 -6.40
CA GLY A 55 -2.62 -0.24 -7.03
C GLY A 55 -3.99 -0.44 -7.64
N HIS A 56 -4.28 -1.68 -8.02
CA HIS A 56 -5.53 -2.08 -8.68
C HIS A 56 -6.11 -3.34 -8.02
N VAL A 57 -7.44 -3.44 -8.02
CA VAL A 57 -8.16 -4.65 -7.65
C VAL A 57 -8.62 -5.34 -8.93
N SER A 58 -8.43 -6.66 -9.01
CA SER A 58 -8.82 -7.48 -10.15
C SER A 58 -9.43 -8.79 -9.67
N ASP A 59 -10.46 -9.26 -10.36
CA ASP A 59 -11.13 -10.55 -10.18
C ASP A 59 -10.72 -11.58 -11.26
N ARG A 60 -9.89 -11.18 -12.22
CA ARG A 60 -9.37 -12.09 -13.26
C ARG A 60 -8.59 -13.24 -12.63
N GLU A 61 -8.77 -14.44 -13.19
CA GLU A 61 -8.02 -15.62 -12.78
C GLU A 61 -6.51 -15.46 -13.10
N HIS A 62 -5.66 -15.76 -12.12
CA HIS A 62 -4.20 -15.74 -12.25
C HIS A 62 -3.56 -16.63 -11.16
N SER A 63 -2.30 -17.04 -11.35
CA SER A 63 -1.54 -17.69 -10.29
C SER A 63 -1.34 -16.74 -9.11
N LEU A 64 -1.53 -17.24 -7.89
CA LEU A 64 -1.33 -16.50 -6.65
C LEU A 64 0.11 -16.60 -6.11
N ASP A 65 1.06 -17.08 -6.92
CA ASP A 65 2.46 -17.15 -6.54
C ASP A 65 3.00 -15.77 -6.15
N GLY A 66 3.56 -15.66 -4.94
CA GLY A 66 4.07 -14.41 -4.38
C GLY A 66 2.99 -13.45 -3.85
N TYR A 67 1.74 -13.89 -3.73
CA TYR A 67 0.68 -13.16 -3.05
C TYR A 67 0.57 -13.59 -1.58
N VAL A 68 0.18 -12.65 -0.73
CA VAL A 68 -0.28 -12.90 0.62
C VAL A 68 -1.80 -13.09 0.56
N THR A 69 -2.28 -14.28 0.92
CA THR A 69 -3.71 -14.65 0.88
C THR A 69 -4.36 -14.69 2.26
N SER A 70 -3.54 -14.72 3.31
CA SER A 70 -3.99 -14.82 4.70
C SER A 70 -3.16 -13.88 5.56
N ALA A 71 -3.83 -13.03 6.34
CA ALA A 71 -3.17 -12.11 7.26
C ALA A 71 -4.05 -11.89 8.51
N LYS A 72 -3.41 -11.82 9.68
CA LYS A 72 -4.09 -11.59 10.97
C LYS A 72 -5.23 -12.60 11.26
N GLY A 73 -5.09 -13.85 10.82
CA GLY A 73 -6.06 -14.92 11.06
C GLY A 73 -7.33 -14.84 10.20
N VAL A 74 -7.34 -13.99 9.16
CA VAL A 74 -8.43 -13.90 8.19
C VAL A 74 -7.96 -14.45 6.85
N ASP A 75 -8.77 -15.33 6.27
CA ASP A 75 -8.65 -15.76 4.87
C ASP A 75 -9.56 -14.88 4.01
N GLY A 76 -8.99 -14.26 2.99
CA GLY A 76 -9.70 -13.29 2.14
C GLY A 76 -9.16 -13.26 0.72
N GLY A 77 -9.13 -12.07 0.13
CA GLY A 77 -8.50 -11.85 -1.17
C GLY A 77 -6.96 -12.00 -1.11
N ALA A 78 -6.33 -12.00 -2.28
CA ALA A 78 -4.88 -12.07 -2.42
C ALA A 78 -4.31 -10.66 -2.64
N VAL A 79 -3.26 -10.30 -1.91
CA VAL A 79 -2.55 -9.02 -2.06
C VAL A 79 -1.09 -9.27 -2.40
N ARG A 80 -0.55 -8.49 -3.33
CA ARG A 80 0.87 -8.50 -3.67
C ARG A 80 1.39 -7.07 -3.69
N LEU A 81 2.43 -6.80 -2.89
CA LEU A 81 3.19 -5.56 -3.01
C LEU A 81 4.12 -5.66 -4.22
N VAL A 82 4.22 -4.58 -4.99
CA VAL A 82 5.07 -4.49 -6.17
C VAL A 82 5.90 -3.21 -6.11
N GLY A 83 7.07 -3.23 -6.72
CA GLY A 83 8.00 -2.10 -6.73
C GLY A 83 8.98 -2.11 -5.55
N SER A 84 9.56 -0.96 -5.25
CA SER A 84 10.55 -0.76 -4.20
C SER A 84 10.29 0.55 -3.48
N TYR A 85 10.67 0.63 -2.20
CA TYR A 85 10.66 1.89 -1.46
C TYR A 85 11.54 2.93 -2.17
N ALA A 86 11.02 4.14 -2.33
CA ALA A 86 11.80 5.27 -2.83
C ALA A 86 13.00 5.59 -1.91
N ASP A 87 14.03 6.19 -2.48
CA ASP A 87 15.23 6.62 -1.73
C ASP A 87 14.99 7.81 -0.80
#